data_AF-A0A355QGS4-F1
#
_entry.id   AF-A0A355QGS4-F1
#
_cell.length_a   1.000
_cell.length_b   1.000
_cell.length_c   1.000
_cell.angle_alpha   90.00
_cell.angle_beta   90.00
_cell.angle_gamma   90.00
#
_symmetry.space_group_name_H-M   'P 1'
#
loop_
_entity.id
_entity.type
_entity.pdbx_description
1 polymer ?
#
loop_
_entity_poly.entity_id
_entity_poly.type
_entity_poly.pdbx_seq_one_letter_code
_entity_poly.pdbx_strand_id
1 'polypeptide(L)'
;RWLEGFYYCASGDAPPVPDGERPMAWVAPGTQLRARLRYPDGPLPWLSGDDLAFYAGEFARAGFSGGLNRYRCVDLDWEDLRAFHGAPIRQPSLFIGGEGDGPTMWGAGSISRYSQTLPSLHASVILPDVGHWMQQEDAPGVNAALLDFLGSI
;
A
#
# COMPACT_ATOMS: atom_id res chain seq x y z
N ARG A 1 -2.82 17.61 9.93
CA ARG A 1 -4.03 16.79 10.16
C ARG A 1 -4.38 15.92 8.97
N TRP A 2 -4.60 16.44 7.75
CA TRP A 2 -4.99 15.57 6.62
C TRP A 2 -4.05 14.37 6.41
N LEU A 3 -2.72 14.54 6.61
CA LEU A 3 -1.75 13.46 6.44
C LEU A 3 -1.98 12.30 7.44
N GLU A 4 -2.16 12.62 8.71
CA GLU A 4 -2.50 11.65 9.76
C GLU A 4 -3.79 10.89 9.44
N GLY A 5 -4.85 11.61 9.01
CA GLY A 5 -6.10 10.96 8.60
C GLY A 5 -5.93 10.06 7.37
N PHE A 6 -5.04 10.42 6.45
CA PHE A 6 -4.71 9.59 5.29
C PHE A 6 -3.94 8.33 5.69
N TYR A 7 -2.94 8.45 6.55
CA TYR A 7 -2.22 7.30 7.09
C TYR A 7 -3.18 6.35 7.81
N TYR A 8 -3.94 6.90 8.76
CA TYR A 8 -4.88 6.13 9.56
C TYR A 8 -5.90 5.39 8.70
N CYS A 9 -6.60 6.07 7.79
CA CYS A 9 -7.64 5.45 6.98
C CYS A 9 -7.15 4.32 6.05
N ALA A 10 -5.85 4.26 5.77
CA ALA A 10 -5.24 3.19 4.98
C ALA A 10 -4.55 2.11 5.84
N SER A 11 -4.45 2.31 7.15
CA SER A 11 -3.85 1.37 8.10
C SER A 11 -4.82 0.28 8.57
N GLY A 12 -4.28 -0.78 9.18
CA GLY A 12 -5.05 -1.84 9.83
C GLY A 12 -5.83 -1.36 11.05
N ASP A 13 -5.42 -0.24 11.67
CA ASP A 13 -6.12 0.37 12.82
C ASP A 13 -7.42 1.08 12.42
N ALA A 14 -7.64 1.36 11.13
CA ALA A 14 -8.88 1.97 10.68
C ALA A 14 -10.01 0.93 10.65
N PRO A 15 -11.17 1.22 11.25
CA PRO A 15 -12.30 0.31 11.18
C PRO A 15 -12.73 0.12 9.72
N PRO A 16 -13.33 -1.04 9.37
CA PRO A 16 -13.89 -1.27 8.06
C PRO A 16 -14.80 -0.12 7.60
N VAL A 17 -14.89 0.07 6.28
CA VAL A 17 -15.83 1.04 5.71
C VAL A 17 -17.24 0.54 6.01
N PRO A 18 -18.11 1.34 6.67
CA PRO A 18 -19.47 0.93 6.97
C PRO A 18 -20.29 0.60 5.71
N ASP A 19 -21.28 -0.26 5.85
CA ASP A 19 -22.18 -0.62 4.77
C ASP A 19 -22.85 0.63 4.16
N GLY A 20 -22.81 0.73 2.83
CA GLY A 20 -23.37 1.87 2.09
C GLY A 20 -22.45 3.09 2.00
N GLU A 21 -21.34 3.11 2.73
CA GLU A 21 -20.28 4.09 2.52
C GLU A 21 -19.28 3.61 1.47
N ARG A 22 -18.50 4.55 0.92
CA ARG A 22 -17.43 4.22 -0.03
C ARG A 22 -16.06 4.50 0.60
N PRO A 23 -15.00 3.75 0.25
CA PRO A 23 -13.66 3.94 0.79
C PRO A 23 -13.10 5.36 0.57
N MET A 24 -12.02 5.69 1.30
CA MET A 24 -11.36 7.00 1.23
C MET A 24 -10.96 7.38 -0.21
N ALA A 25 -10.54 6.39 -1.01
CA ALA A 25 -10.07 6.59 -2.38
C ALA A 25 -11.19 6.96 -3.35
N TRP A 26 -12.46 6.80 -2.94
CA TRP A 26 -13.60 7.25 -3.72
C TRP A 26 -14.00 8.67 -3.32
N VAL A 27 -13.70 9.62 -4.20
CA VAL A 27 -13.99 11.05 -4.05
C VAL A 27 -15.01 11.47 -5.10
N ALA A 28 -16.18 11.96 -4.66
CA ALA A 28 -17.23 12.42 -5.56
C ALA A 28 -16.78 13.69 -6.32
N PRO A 29 -17.22 13.90 -7.58
CA PRO A 29 -16.97 15.14 -8.31
C PRO A 29 -17.38 16.37 -7.48
N GLY A 30 -16.52 17.40 -7.48
CA GLY A 30 -16.75 18.63 -6.70
C GLY A 30 -16.46 18.51 -5.20
N THR A 31 -16.09 17.33 -4.70
CA THR A 31 -15.67 17.13 -3.31
C THR A 31 -14.16 16.97 -3.18
N GLN A 32 -13.66 16.85 -1.95
CA GLN A 32 -12.22 16.77 -1.68
C GLN A 32 -11.92 15.52 -0.88
N LEU A 33 -10.79 14.87 -1.15
CA LEU A 33 -10.33 13.68 -0.43
C LEU A 33 -10.37 13.86 1.09
N ARG A 34 -9.98 15.04 1.59
CA ARG A 34 -10.00 15.33 3.04
C ARG A 34 -11.37 15.16 3.70
N ALA A 35 -12.46 15.28 2.95
CA ALA A 35 -13.82 15.10 3.47
C ALA A 35 -14.16 13.63 3.74
N ARG A 36 -13.28 12.70 3.32
CA ARG A 36 -13.42 11.26 3.52
C ARG A 36 -12.47 10.72 4.60
N LEU A 37 -11.62 11.58 5.15
CA LEU A 37 -10.63 11.17 6.13
C LEU A 37 -11.27 11.10 7.52
N ARG A 38 -11.12 9.93 8.13
CA ARG A 38 -11.31 9.68 9.57
C ARG A 38 -9.97 9.86 10.28
N TYR A 39 -10.01 10.02 11.60
CA TYR A 39 -8.84 10.26 12.43
C TYR A 39 -8.83 9.25 13.58
N PRO A 40 -7.65 8.83 14.07
CA PRO A 40 -7.58 7.92 15.20
C PRO A 40 -8.02 8.65 16.49
N ASP A 41 -8.64 7.91 17.40
CA ASP A 41 -9.06 8.43 18.71
C ASP A 41 -7.87 8.64 19.67
N GLY A 42 -6.73 8.02 19.37
CA GLY A 42 -5.51 8.07 20.15
C GLY A 42 -4.25 7.98 19.28
N PRO A 43 -3.05 7.95 19.89
CA PRO A 43 -1.81 7.84 19.14
C PRO A 43 -1.70 6.47 18.44
N LEU A 44 -1.16 6.48 17.22
CA LEU A 44 -0.78 5.27 16.49
C LEU A 44 0.64 4.88 16.92
N PRO A 45 0.86 3.68 17.49
CA PRO A 45 2.16 3.32 18.07
C PRO A 45 3.28 3.21 17.02
N TRP A 46 2.92 3.02 15.76
CA TRP A 46 3.84 2.89 14.61
C TRP A 46 4.03 4.19 13.81
N LEU A 47 3.35 5.28 14.19
CA LEU A 47 3.42 6.57 13.49
C LEU A 47 3.51 7.73 14.48
N SER A 48 4.72 8.24 14.68
CA SER A 48 4.97 9.33 15.62
C SER A 48 4.61 10.71 15.04
N GLY A 49 4.55 11.72 15.93
CA GLY A 49 4.43 13.11 15.51
C GLY A 49 5.61 13.60 14.68
N ASP A 50 6.82 13.09 14.95
CA ASP A 50 8.03 13.45 14.20
C ASP A 50 8.02 12.85 12.79
N ASP A 51 7.52 11.62 12.64
CA ASP A 51 7.32 11.00 11.31
C ASP A 51 6.34 11.83 10.48
N LEU A 52 5.20 12.22 11.06
CA LEU A 52 4.22 13.08 10.40
C LEU A 52 4.81 14.44 10.04
N ALA A 53 5.63 15.03 10.91
CA ALA A 53 6.28 16.31 10.65
C ALA A 53 7.30 16.19 9.51
N PHE A 54 8.07 15.10 9.47
CA PHE A 54 9.02 14.81 8.40
C PHE A 54 8.30 14.73 7.04
N TYR A 55 7.29 13.87 6.91
CA TYR A 55 6.56 13.72 5.64
C TYR A 55 5.81 14.99 5.25
N ALA A 56 5.24 15.73 6.21
CA ALA A 56 4.60 17.02 5.93
C ALA A 56 5.59 18.04 5.37
N GLY A 57 6.82 18.09 5.91
CA GLY A 57 7.91 18.93 5.40
C GLY A 57 8.32 18.54 3.97
N GLU A 58 8.46 17.25 3.70
CA GLU A 58 8.84 16.78 2.36
C GLU A 58 7.75 17.03 1.32
N PHE A 59 6.47 16.83 1.64
CA PHE A 59 5.37 17.20 0.75
C PHE A 59 5.28 18.72 0.52
N ALA A 60 5.57 19.54 1.54
CA ALA A 60 5.60 21.00 1.38
C ALA A 60 6.75 21.45 0.47
N ARG A 61 7.90 20.77 0.55
CA ARG A 61 9.08 21.07 -0.28
C ARG A 61 8.93 20.57 -1.72
N ALA A 62 8.48 19.34 -1.92
CA ALA A 62 8.45 18.67 -3.23
C ALA A 62 7.11 18.87 -3.99
N GLY A 63 6.02 19.14 -3.27
CA GLY A 63 4.66 19.11 -3.82
C GLY A 63 4.21 17.69 -4.20
N PHE A 64 3.02 17.59 -4.79
CA PHE A 64 2.37 16.30 -5.11
C PHE A 64 2.47 15.90 -6.58
N SER A 65 2.85 16.82 -7.48
CA SER A 65 2.79 16.58 -8.92
C SER A 65 3.63 15.39 -9.36
N GLY A 66 4.83 15.22 -8.81
CA GLY A 66 5.70 14.08 -9.12
C GLY A 66 5.05 12.73 -8.76
N GLY A 67 4.60 12.58 -7.51
CA GLY A 67 3.90 11.37 -7.08
C GLY A 67 2.60 11.11 -7.85
N LEU A 68 1.79 12.15 -8.09
CA LEU A 68 0.53 12.03 -8.83
C LEU A 68 0.74 11.71 -10.31
N ASN A 69 1.87 12.09 -10.92
CA ASN A 69 2.17 11.73 -12.31
C ASN A 69 2.32 10.22 -12.50
N ARG A 70 2.74 9.47 -11.48
CA ARG A 70 2.79 7.99 -11.54
C ARG A 70 1.41 7.40 -11.87
N TYR A 71 0.34 7.96 -11.31
CA TYR A 71 -1.03 7.53 -11.55
C TYR A 71 -1.55 7.97 -12.92
N ARG A 72 -1.14 9.16 -13.39
CA ARG A 72 -1.51 9.67 -14.73
C ARG A 72 -0.93 8.82 -15.86
N CYS A 73 0.16 8.09 -15.61
CA CYS A 73 0.83 7.26 -16.59
C CYS A 73 0.43 5.77 -16.54
N VAL A 74 -0.55 5.35 -15.74
CA VAL A 74 -0.90 3.92 -15.62
C VAL A 74 -1.31 3.31 -16.96
N ASP A 75 -2.08 4.03 -17.78
CA ASP A 75 -2.46 3.55 -19.12
C ASP A 75 -1.25 3.48 -20.07
N LEU A 76 -0.31 4.44 -19.96
CA LEU A 76 0.93 4.44 -20.75
C LEU A 76 1.83 3.26 -20.36
N ASP A 77 1.96 2.96 -19.08
CA ASP A 77 2.72 1.79 -18.63
C ASP A 77 2.14 0.49 -19.19
N TRP A 78 0.81 0.37 -19.23
CA TRP A 78 0.14 -0.80 -19.79
C TRP A 78 0.46 -0.95 -21.29
N GLU A 79 0.45 0.15 -22.05
CA GLU A 79 0.86 0.16 -23.45
C GLU A 79 2.34 -0.20 -23.62
N ASP A 80 3.24 0.38 -22.82
CA ASP A 80 4.68 0.14 -22.91
C ASP A 80 5.07 -1.29 -22.55
N LEU A 81 4.39 -1.88 -21.55
CA LEU A 81 4.66 -3.25 -21.08
C LEU A 81 3.99 -4.34 -21.94
N ARG A 82 3.25 -3.98 -23.01
CA ARG A 82 2.58 -4.95 -23.89
C ARG A 82 3.51 -6.03 -24.46
N ALA A 83 4.79 -5.69 -24.70
CA ALA A 83 5.79 -6.61 -25.22
C ALA A 83 6.10 -7.77 -24.25
N PHE A 84 5.78 -7.59 -22.97
CA PHE A 84 5.98 -8.58 -21.91
C PHE A 84 4.67 -9.30 -21.53
N HIS A 85 3.59 -9.12 -22.28
CA HIS A 85 2.32 -9.76 -21.96
C HIS A 85 2.47 -11.30 -21.89
N GLY A 86 2.14 -11.86 -20.73
CA GLY A 86 2.27 -13.29 -20.45
C GLY A 86 3.68 -13.78 -20.10
N ALA A 87 4.69 -12.92 -20.12
CA ALA A 87 6.05 -13.30 -19.73
C ALA A 87 6.16 -13.41 -18.19
N PRO A 88 6.71 -14.51 -17.65
CA PRO A 88 6.92 -14.63 -16.21
C PRO A 88 8.15 -13.85 -15.76
N ILE A 89 8.11 -13.35 -14.51
CA ILE A 89 9.28 -12.78 -13.82
C ILE A 89 10.06 -13.93 -13.19
N ARG A 90 11.32 -14.12 -13.59
CA ARG A 90 12.11 -15.31 -13.23
C ARG A 90 13.06 -15.09 -12.06
N GLN A 91 13.24 -13.86 -11.63
CA GLN A 91 14.08 -13.52 -10.49
C GLN A 91 13.44 -14.06 -9.19
N PRO A 92 14.25 -14.53 -8.23
CA PRO A 92 13.76 -14.80 -6.88
C PRO A 92 12.96 -13.60 -6.37
N SER A 93 11.74 -13.86 -5.92
CA SER A 93 10.79 -12.80 -5.56
C SER A 93 10.12 -13.10 -4.23
N LEU A 94 9.78 -12.05 -3.49
CA LEU A 94 8.98 -12.10 -2.27
C LEU A 94 7.82 -11.11 -2.43
N PHE A 95 6.61 -11.54 -2.07
CA PHE A 95 5.49 -10.64 -1.89
C PHE A 95 5.13 -10.56 -0.40
N ILE A 96 4.92 -9.34 0.09
CA ILE A 96 4.39 -9.06 1.43
C ILE A 96 3.20 -8.12 1.23
N GLY A 97 2.06 -8.46 1.83
CA GLY A 97 0.86 -7.64 1.85
C GLY A 97 0.24 -7.59 3.24
N GLY A 98 -0.57 -6.57 3.51
CA GLY A 98 -1.40 -6.48 4.72
C GLY A 98 -2.78 -7.07 4.48
N GLU A 99 -3.37 -7.73 5.48
CA GLU A 99 -4.75 -8.24 5.40
C GLU A 99 -5.78 -7.13 5.12
N GLY A 100 -5.58 -5.96 5.73
CA GLY A 100 -6.42 -4.78 5.55
C GLY A 100 -5.99 -3.85 4.41
N ASP A 101 -4.94 -4.21 3.65
CA ASP A 101 -4.40 -3.36 2.59
C ASP A 101 -5.28 -3.39 1.32
N GLY A 102 -5.69 -2.21 0.85
CA GLY A 102 -6.52 -2.02 -0.34
C GLY A 102 -5.93 -2.68 -1.59
N PRO A 103 -4.71 -2.29 -2.03
CA PRO A 103 -3.97 -2.96 -3.09
C PRO A 103 -3.85 -4.48 -2.95
N THR A 104 -3.58 -5.01 -1.76
CA THR A 104 -3.54 -6.47 -1.51
C THR A 104 -4.89 -7.11 -1.79
N MET A 105 -5.99 -6.53 -1.27
CA MET A 105 -7.36 -7.01 -1.52
C MET A 105 -7.75 -6.93 -3.01
N TRP A 106 -7.51 -5.79 -3.66
CA TRP A 106 -7.80 -5.60 -5.09
C TRP A 106 -6.93 -6.51 -5.98
N GLY A 107 -5.70 -6.78 -5.53
CA GLY A 107 -4.71 -7.63 -6.17
C GLY A 107 -4.87 -9.13 -5.92
N ALA A 108 -5.82 -9.57 -5.09
CA ALA A 108 -5.99 -10.97 -4.70
C ALA A 108 -6.05 -11.94 -5.89
N GLY A 109 -6.70 -11.53 -6.99
CA GLY A 109 -6.72 -12.30 -8.23
C GLY A 109 -5.34 -12.51 -8.84
N SER A 110 -4.46 -11.50 -8.82
CA SER A 110 -3.08 -11.60 -9.29
C SER A 110 -2.22 -12.42 -8.33
N ILE A 111 -2.38 -12.20 -7.02
CA ILE A 111 -1.64 -12.93 -5.97
C ILE A 111 -1.90 -14.44 -6.07
N SER A 112 -3.16 -14.85 -6.25
CA SER A 112 -3.51 -16.27 -6.43
C SER A 112 -2.86 -16.94 -7.65
N ARG A 113 -2.35 -16.14 -8.60
CA ARG A 113 -1.68 -16.61 -9.82
C ARG A 113 -0.16 -16.50 -9.76
N TYR A 114 0.44 -16.10 -8.64
CA TYR A 114 1.90 -15.94 -8.56
C TYR A 114 2.67 -17.23 -8.86
N SER A 115 2.12 -18.41 -8.58
CA SER A 115 2.73 -19.68 -9.00
C SER A 115 2.91 -19.81 -10.53
N GLN A 116 2.17 -19.02 -11.32
CA GLN A 116 2.27 -18.98 -12.78
C GLN A 116 3.15 -17.81 -13.26
N THR A 117 2.99 -16.63 -12.65
CA THR A 117 3.67 -15.41 -13.11
C THR A 117 5.05 -15.21 -12.48
N LEU A 118 5.29 -15.82 -11.32
CA LEU A 118 6.51 -15.74 -10.51
C LEU A 118 7.02 -17.18 -10.22
N PRO A 119 7.56 -17.91 -11.21
CA PRO A 119 8.03 -19.29 -11.04
C PRO A 119 9.14 -19.46 -9.98
N SER A 120 9.78 -18.38 -9.56
CA SER A 120 10.80 -18.36 -8.50
C SER A 120 10.35 -17.56 -7.27
N LEU A 121 9.04 -17.52 -7.01
CA LEU A 121 8.51 -16.93 -5.78
C LEU A 121 9.00 -17.73 -4.56
N HIS A 122 9.68 -17.05 -3.64
CA HIS A 122 10.07 -17.58 -2.34
C HIS A 122 8.87 -17.73 -1.41
N ALA A 123 8.11 -16.64 -1.23
CA ALA A 123 6.89 -16.64 -0.45
C ALA A 123 5.93 -15.52 -0.87
N SER A 124 4.64 -15.70 -0.53
CA SER A 124 3.62 -14.66 -0.54
C SER A 124 3.04 -14.56 0.87
N VAL A 125 3.44 -13.54 1.62
CA VAL A 125 3.11 -13.36 3.03
C VAL A 125 1.99 -12.33 3.15
N ILE A 126 0.92 -12.68 3.87
CA ILE A 126 -0.13 -11.74 4.27
C ILE A 126 -0.03 -11.55 5.78
N LEU A 127 0.23 -10.31 6.21
CA LEU A 127 0.35 -9.95 7.62
C LEU A 127 -1.05 -9.69 8.20
N PRO A 128 -1.45 -10.39 9.28
CA PRO A 128 -2.77 -10.22 9.89
C PRO A 128 -2.89 -8.84 10.54
N ASP A 129 -4.09 -8.28 10.54
CA ASP A 129 -4.39 -6.98 11.18
C ASP A 129 -3.55 -5.77 10.68
N VAL A 130 -2.84 -5.92 9.55
CA VAL A 130 -1.97 -4.89 8.97
C VAL A 130 -2.62 -4.28 7.73
N GLY A 131 -2.53 -2.96 7.59
CA GLY A 131 -3.00 -2.20 6.43
C GLY A 131 -1.91 -1.90 5.41
N HIS A 132 -2.01 -0.71 4.81
CA HIS A 132 -1.19 -0.30 3.67
C HIS A 132 0.27 -0.03 4.03
N TRP A 133 0.56 0.43 5.25
CA TRP A 133 1.90 0.88 5.66
C TRP A 133 2.65 -0.23 6.39
N MET A 134 2.56 -1.47 5.89
CA MET A 134 3.04 -2.69 6.55
C MET A 134 4.45 -2.62 7.15
N GLN A 135 5.40 -1.96 6.49
CA GLN A 135 6.76 -1.79 6.97
C GLN A 135 6.90 -0.82 8.17
N GLN A 136 5.85 -0.03 8.44
CA GLN A 136 5.72 0.79 9.65
C GLN A 136 4.82 0.08 10.67
N GLU A 137 3.65 -0.39 10.24
CA GLU A 137 2.63 -1.03 11.09
C GLU A 137 3.13 -2.32 11.76
N ASP A 138 3.83 -3.19 11.02
CA ASP A 138 4.44 -4.42 11.52
C ASP A 138 5.87 -4.56 10.99
N ALA A 139 6.73 -3.62 11.40
CA ALA A 139 8.15 -3.66 11.08
C ALA A 139 8.82 -5.00 11.46
N PRO A 140 8.53 -5.64 12.63
CA PRO A 140 9.05 -6.96 12.94
C PRO A 140 8.65 -8.06 11.95
N GLY A 141 7.37 -8.13 11.56
CA GLY A 141 6.88 -9.13 10.59
C GLY A 141 7.47 -8.93 9.20
N VAL A 142 7.55 -7.67 8.73
CA VAL A 142 8.22 -7.34 7.46
C VAL A 142 9.70 -7.71 7.51
N ASN A 143 10.41 -7.35 8.59
CA ASN A 143 11.83 -7.69 8.75
C ASN A 143 12.07 -9.20 8.78
N ALA A 144 11.21 -9.96 9.45
CA ALA A 144 11.32 -11.43 9.49
C ALA A 144 11.17 -12.02 8.08
N ALA A 145 10.17 -11.59 7.31
CA ALA A 145 9.96 -12.06 5.94
C ALA A 145 11.12 -11.68 5.00
N LEU A 146 11.66 -10.46 5.15
CA LEU A 146 12.82 -10.02 4.37
C LEU A 146 14.08 -10.80 4.72
N LEU A 147 14.37 -11.02 6.00
CA LEU A 147 15.56 -11.76 6.43
C LEU A 147 15.50 -13.24 6.02
N ASP A 148 14.31 -13.85 6.08
CA ASP A 148 14.10 -15.21 5.58
C ASP A 148 14.37 -15.31 4.07
N PHE A 149 13.84 -14.37 3.27
CA PHE A 149 14.10 -14.32 1.83
C PHE A 149 15.56 -14.01 1.49
N LEU A 150 16.17 -13.02 2.14
CA LEU A 150 17.58 -12.66 1.89
C LEU A 150 18.55 -13.75 2.36
N GLY A 151 18.16 -14.57 3.33
CA GLY A 151 18.93 -15.74 3.76
C GLY A 151 18.83 -16.93 2.81
N SER A 152 17.87 -16.94 1.87
CA SER A 152 17.66 -18.03 0.91
C SER A 152 18.34 -17.80 -0.45
N ILE A 153 18.92 -16.61 -0.68
CA ILE A 153 19.56 -16.19 -1.95
C ILE A 153 21.08 -16.14 -1.89
#